data_AF-L9XZU7-F1
#
_entry.id   AF-L9XZU7-F1
#
_cell.length_a   1.000
_cell.length_b   1.000
_cell.length_c   1.000
_cell.angle_alpha   90.00
_cell.angle_beta   90.00
_cell.angle_gamma   90.00
#
_symmetry.space_group_name_H-M   'P 1'
#
loop_
_entity.id
_entity.type
_entity.pdbx_description
1 polymer ?
#
loop_
_entity_poly.entity_id
_entity_poly.type
_entity_poly.pdbx_seq_one_letter_code
_entity_poly.pdbx_strand_id
1 'polypeptide(L)'
;MVAIANVVGSGSLSLELDIEQLGADLDVPYTKYDLKNYHGLYIRLEEDGPLISVYRNGKYLISYCPSLNTLEKIRSKTSSVPLNLEQMLI
;
A
#
# COMPACT_ATOMS: atom_id res chain seq x y z
N MET A 1 9.71 23.26 20.69
CA MET A 1 8.66 23.17 19.64
C MET A 1 8.29 21.72 19.47
N VAL A 2 6.99 21.42 19.40
CA VAL A 2 6.49 20.06 19.12
C VAL A 2 5.89 20.09 17.72
N ALA A 3 6.30 19.14 16.88
CA ALA A 3 5.81 18.98 15.52
C ALA A 3 5.40 17.53 15.28
N ILE A 4 4.46 17.32 14.36
CA ILE A 4 4.08 15.98 13.92
C ILE A 4 5.25 15.41 13.10
N ALA A 5 5.81 14.29 13.56
CA ALA A 5 6.89 13.61 12.87
C ALA A 5 6.39 12.64 11.79
N ASN A 6 5.25 11.98 12.03
CA ASN A 6 4.66 11.01 11.12
C ASN A 6 3.19 10.76 11.50
N VAL A 7 2.35 10.53 10.50
CA VAL A 7 0.99 10.03 10.65
C VAL A 7 0.92 8.65 10.02
N VAL A 8 0.35 7.68 10.74
CA VAL A 8 0.19 6.30 10.28
C VAL A 8 -1.30 5.99 10.19
N GLY A 9 -1.70 5.29 9.14
CA GLY A 9 -3.07 4.79 8.98
C GLY A 9 -3.10 3.37 8.46
N SER A 10 -4.27 2.75 8.57
CA SER A 10 -4.52 1.39 8.12
C SER A 10 -5.89 1.27 7.48
N GLY A 11 -6.09 0.23 6.69
CA GLY A 11 -7.39 -0.13 6.14
C GLY A 11 -7.42 -1.58 5.67
N SER A 12 -8.54 -1.94 5.03
CA SER A 12 -8.78 -3.27 4.48
C SER A 12 -9.52 -3.14 3.16
N LEU A 13 -9.06 -3.87 2.16
CA LEU A 13 -9.76 -4.10 0.90
C LEU A 13 -10.79 -5.24 1.02
N SER A 14 -10.73 -6.01 2.12
CA SER A 14 -11.67 -7.10 2.44
C SER A 14 -11.71 -8.22 1.39
N LEU A 15 -10.54 -8.51 0.81
CA LEU A 15 -10.31 -9.50 -0.23
C LEU A 15 -9.00 -10.23 0.09
N GLU A 16 -8.86 -11.48 -0.38
CA GLU A 16 -7.58 -12.16 -0.36
C GLU A 16 -6.85 -11.90 -1.69
N LEU A 17 -5.58 -11.50 -1.63
CA LEU A 17 -4.82 -10.94 -2.74
C LEU A 17 -3.62 -11.80 -3.08
N ASP A 18 -3.42 -12.05 -4.37
CA ASP A 18 -2.15 -12.49 -4.91
C ASP A 18 -1.19 -11.29 -4.98
N ILE A 19 -0.30 -11.19 -3.98
CA ILE A 19 0.66 -10.10 -3.83
C ILE A 19 1.71 -10.10 -4.94
N GLU A 20 2.05 -11.28 -5.48
CA GLU A 20 3.02 -11.39 -6.57
C GLU A 20 2.40 -10.84 -7.87
N GLN A 21 1.19 -11.30 -8.20
CA GLN A 21 0.48 -10.81 -9.38
C GLN A 21 0.13 -9.32 -9.25
N LEU A 22 -0.37 -8.88 -8.09
CA LEU A 22 -0.65 -7.47 -7.83
C LEU A 22 0.61 -6.61 -7.99
N GLY A 23 1.76 -7.10 -7.54
CA GLY A 23 3.04 -6.40 -7.70
C GLY A 23 3.52 -6.33 -9.16
N ALA A 24 3.27 -7.38 -9.95
CA ALA A 24 3.60 -7.42 -11.37
C ALA A 24 2.71 -6.49 -12.21
N ASP A 25 1.43 -6.37 -11.86
CA ASP A 25 0.45 -5.56 -12.59
C ASP A 25 0.54 -4.06 -12.26
N LEU A 26 1.01 -3.73 -11.05
CA LEU A 26 1.12 -2.35 -10.61
C LEU A 26 2.33 -1.66 -11.26
N ASP A 27 2.08 -0.89 -12.33
CA ASP A 27 3.06 0.01 -12.94
C ASP A 27 3.25 1.28 -12.09
N VAL A 28 4.03 1.13 -11.02
CA VAL A 28 4.37 2.24 -10.12
C VAL A 28 5.88 2.32 -9.92
N PRO A 29 6.43 3.53 -9.88
CA PRO A 29 7.87 3.77 -10.07
C PRO A 29 8.76 3.18 -8.97
N TYR A 30 8.22 2.92 -7.78
CA TYR A 30 8.98 2.46 -6.62
C TYR A 30 8.29 1.30 -5.88
N THR A 31 7.67 0.37 -6.62
CA THR A 31 7.23 -0.90 -6.01
C THR A 31 8.43 -1.79 -5.76
N LYS A 32 8.60 -2.21 -4.51
CA LYS A 32 9.54 -3.25 -4.12
C LYS A 32 8.77 -4.43 -3.59
N TYR A 33 8.78 -5.51 -4.36
CA TYR A 33 8.48 -6.83 -3.84
C TYR A 33 9.76 -7.38 -3.18
N ASP A 34 9.77 -7.49 -1.85
CA ASP A 34 10.89 -8.09 -1.13
C ASP A 34 10.66 -9.60 -1.01
N LEU A 35 11.38 -10.38 -1.81
CA LEU A 35 11.37 -11.85 -1.79
C LEU A 35 11.70 -12.45 -0.41
N LYS A 36 12.39 -11.70 0.48
CA LYS A 36 12.65 -12.14 1.86
C LYS A 36 11.47 -11.87 2.82
N ASN A 37 10.56 -10.96 2.46
CA ASN A 37 9.35 -10.63 3.22
C ASN A 37 8.11 -10.90 2.35
N TYR A 38 7.91 -12.17 1.98
CA TYR A 38 6.87 -12.70 1.10
C TYR A 38 5.41 -12.38 1.53
N HIS A 39 5.20 -11.74 2.69
CA HIS A 39 3.88 -11.52 3.25
C HIS A 39 3.16 -10.26 2.70
N GLY A 40 3.85 -9.37 1.99
CA GLY A 40 3.21 -8.14 1.48
C GLY A 40 3.98 -7.39 0.39
N LEU A 41 3.27 -6.46 -0.24
CA LEU A 41 3.74 -5.57 -1.29
C LEU A 41 4.03 -4.18 -0.70
N TYR A 42 5.19 -3.62 -1.02
CA TYR A 42 5.62 -2.32 -0.53
C TYR A 42 5.67 -1.34 -1.70
N ILE A 43 4.76 -0.35 -1.66
CA ILE A 43 4.52 0.59 -2.76
C ILE A 43 4.88 1.99 -2.29
N ARG A 44 5.70 2.67 -3.08
CA ARG A 44 5.86 4.13 -3.04
C ARG A 44 5.54 4.71 -4.41
N LEU A 45 4.81 5.83 -4.41
CA LEU A 45 4.52 6.58 -5.65
C LEU A 45 5.63 7.57 -5.99
N GLU A 46 6.43 7.95 -5.00
CA GLU A 46 7.55 8.89 -5.07
C GLU A 46 8.68 8.36 -4.16
N GLU A 47 9.95 8.59 -4.50
CA GLU A 47 11.12 7.98 -3.84
C GLU A 47 11.10 8.13 -2.31
N ASP A 48 10.78 9.32 -1.81
CA ASP A 48 10.68 9.66 -0.38
C ASP A 48 9.22 9.88 0.10
N GLY A 49 8.24 9.49 -0.72
CA GLY A 49 6.82 9.65 -0.42
C GLY A 49 6.29 8.62 0.59
N PRO A 50 4.99 8.67 0.96
CA PRO A 50 4.39 7.69 1.85
C PRO A 50 4.57 6.25 1.37
N LEU A 51 4.82 5.33 2.32
CA LEU A 51 4.91 3.90 2.07
C LEU A 51 3.57 3.22 2.32
N ILE A 52 3.06 2.54 1.30
CA ILE A 52 1.88 1.69 1.38
C ILE A 52 2.35 0.23 1.46
N SER A 53 2.00 -0.46 2.53
CA SER A 53 2.25 -1.89 2.70
C SER A 53 0.92 -2.63 2.57
N VAL A 54 0.79 -3.48 1.56
CA VAL A 54 -0.43 -4.29 1.30
C VAL A 54 -0.13 -5.75 1.59
N TYR A 55 -1.03 -6.44 2.28
CA TYR A 55 -0.84 -7.83 2.69
C TYR A 55 -1.84 -8.76 1.99
N ARG A 56 -1.50 -10.05 1.92
CA ARG A 56 -2.33 -11.09 1.27
C ARG A 56 -3.78 -11.09 1.75
N ASN A 57 -4.05 -10.79 3.01
CA ASN A 57 -5.43 -10.74 3.53
C ASN A 57 -6.19 -9.44 3.21
N GLY A 58 -5.69 -8.63 2.27
CA GLY A 58 -6.30 -7.37 1.85
C GLY A 58 -6.12 -6.22 2.84
N LYS A 59 -5.51 -6.44 4.01
CA LYS A 59 -5.15 -5.36 4.91
C LYS A 59 -4.03 -4.53 4.32
N TYR A 60 -4.02 -3.25 4.63
CA TYR A 60 -2.93 -2.38 4.28
C TYR A 60 -2.59 -1.38 5.39
N LEU A 61 -1.34 -0.91 5.36
CA LEU A 61 -0.79 0.13 6.21
C LEU A 61 -0.25 1.26 5.33
N ILE A 62 -0.41 2.50 5.78
CA ILE A 62 0.18 3.68 5.16
C ILE A 62 1.04 4.37 6.22
N SER A 63 2.31 4.55 5.91
CA SER A 63 3.31 5.11 6.82
C SER A 63 4.13 6.20 6.13
N TYR A 64 4.86 6.99 6.92
CA TYR A 64 5.66 8.13 6.45
C TYR A 64 4.82 9.26 5.85
N CYS A 65 3.60 9.48 6.37
CA CYS A 65 2.79 10.63 5.99
C CYS A 65 3.16 11.85 6.86
N PRO A 66 3.45 13.02 6.28
CA PRO A 66 3.76 14.23 7.04
C PRO A 66 2.52 14.88 7.68
N SER A 67 1.31 14.48 7.26
CA SER A 67 0.05 15.05 7.74
C SER A 67 -1.14 14.12 7.51
N LEU A 68 -2.23 14.36 8.27
CA LEU A 68 -3.49 13.63 8.12
C LEU A 68 -4.11 13.79 6.72
N ASN A 69 -4.06 14.99 6.14
CA ASN A 69 -4.54 15.25 4.78
C ASN A 69 -3.79 14.39 3.74
N THR A 70 -2.48 14.20 3.91
CA THR A 70 -1.69 13.32 3.02
C THR A 70 -2.13 11.87 3.18
N LEU A 71 -2.32 11.42 4.43
CA LEU A 71 -2.82 10.08 4.72
C LEU A 71 -4.19 9.82 4.07
N GLU A 72 -5.13 10.75 4.20
CA GLU A 72 -6.48 10.60 3.62
C GLU A 72 -6.47 10.51 2.10
N LYS A 73 -5.65 11.33 1.43
CA LYS A 73 -5.46 11.27 -0.03
C LYS A 73 -4.91 9.93 -0.47
N ILE A 74 -3.87 9.43 0.19
CA ILE A 74 -3.28 8.12 -0.14
C ILE A 74 -4.29 7.00 0.14
N ARG A 75 -4.97 7.02 1.29
CA ARG A 75 -6.00 6.04 1.64
C ARG A 75 -7.11 5.98 0.59
N SER A 76 -7.59 7.13 0.13
CA SER A 76 -8.61 7.18 -0.91
C SER A 76 -8.12 6.53 -2.21
N LYS A 77 -6.86 6.78 -2.61
CA LYS A 77 -6.28 6.13 -3.80
C LYS A 77 -6.14 4.63 -3.61
N THR A 78 -5.62 4.17 -2.46
CA THR A 78 -5.43 2.76 -2.15
C THR A 78 -6.76 1.99 -2.19
N SER A 79 -7.82 2.55 -1.59
CA SER A 79 -9.15 1.92 -1.59
C SER A 79 -9.84 1.92 -2.96
N SER A 80 -9.39 2.74 -3.91
CA SER A 80 -9.95 2.84 -5.27
C SER A 80 -9.08 2.16 -6.32
N VAL A 81 -8.06 1.40 -5.93
CA VAL A 81 -7.27 0.59 -6.86
C VAL A 81 -8.21 -0.42 -7.53
N PRO A 82 -8.30 -0.44 -8.88
CA PRO A 82 -9.05 -1.46 -9.58
C PRO A 82 -8.32 -2.79 -9.42
N LEU A 83 -9.00 -3.77 -8.83
CA LEU A 83 -8.50 -5.14 -8.67
C LEU A 83 -9.18 -6.07 -9.67
N ASN A 84 -8.39 -6.91 -10.33
CA ASN A 84 -8.88 -7.92 -11.27
C ASN A 84 -8.93 -9.30 -10.63
N LEU A 85 -9.66 -10.25 -11.24
CA LEU A 85 -9.82 -11.61 -10.71
C LEU A 85 -8.48 -12.35 -10.55
N GLU A 86 -7.51 -12.10 -11.42
CA GLU A 86 -6.17 -12.71 -11.36
C GLU A 86 -5.38 -12.27 -10.12
N GLN A 87 -5.70 -11.09 -9.57
CA GLN A 87 -5.09 -10.57 -8.35
C GLN A 87 -5.78 -11.08 -7.09
N MET A 88 -6.88 -11.83 -7.22
CA MET A 88 -7.64 -12.38 -6.11
C MET A 88 -7.32 -13.87 -5.94
N LEU A 89 -7.01 -14.29 -4.72
CA LEU A 89 -6.93 -15.71 -4.40
C LEU A 89 -8.37 -16.23 -4.27
N ILE A 90 -8.80 -17.05 -5.23
CA ILE A 90 -10.12 -17.70 -5.27
C ILE A 90 -10.11 -18.99 -4.46
#